data_AF-A0A924XWL1-F1
#
_entry.id   AF-A0A924XWL1-F1
#
_cell.length_a   1.000
_cell.length_b   1.000
_cell.length_c   1.000
_cell.angle_alpha   90.00
_cell.angle_beta   90.00
_cell.angle_gamma   90.00
#
_symmetry.space_group_name_H-M   'P 1'
#
loop_
_entity.id
_entity.type
_entity.pdbx_description
1 polymer ?
#
loop_
_entity_poly.entity_id
_entity_poly.type
_entity_poly.pdbx_seq_one_letter_code
_entity_poly.pdbx_strand_id
1 'polypeptide(L)'
;MNRPKLAEAFGLCRLTGANRTTIGIMAIIAEGEREAISVRTKEALAAAKARGVKLGGYRGVPPPDPQVAAAARVAKADRFAAQVSPTVRELRAAGMGLSGIARELTTREIRTARGGSWTANTVKNLLARSAGA
;
A
#
# COMPACT_ATOMS: atom_id res chain seq x y z
N MET A 1 -39.51 8.53 27.69
CA MET A 1 -38.38 9.49 27.67
C MET A 1 -37.68 9.38 26.32
N ASN A 2 -38.01 10.29 25.40
CA ASN A 2 -37.61 10.24 23.98
C ASN A 2 -36.28 10.98 23.82
N ARG A 3 -35.19 10.30 23.48
CA ARG A 3 -33.89 10.95 23.25
C ARG A 3 -33.96 11.70 21.90
N PRO A 4 -33.66 13.01 21.84
CA PRO A 4 -33.61 13.71 20.56
C PRO A 4 -32.47 13.12 19.71
N LYS A 5 -32.75 12.85 18.44
CA LYS A 5 -31.73 12.47 17.45
C LYS A 5 -30.72 13.62 17.39
N LEU A 6 -29.45 13.32 17.65
CA LEU A 6 -28.33 14.22 17.45
C LEU A 6 -28.29 14.61 15.97
N ALA A 7 -28.85 15.76 15.63
CA ALA A 7 -28.50 16.48 14.42
C ALA A 7 -27.12 17.08 14.66
N GLU A 8 -26.07 16.25 14.58
CA GLU A 8 -24.70 16.74 14.56
C GLU A 8 -24.56 17.62 13.31
N ALA A 9 -24.55 18.93 13.54
CA ALA A 9 -24.21 19.90 12.53
C ALA A 9 -22.77 19.61 12.10
N PHE A 10 -22.61 19.04 10.91
CA PHE A 10 -21.32 18.91 10.26
C PHE A 10 -20.87 20.32 9.86
N GLY A 11 -20.34 21.05 10.83
CA GLY A 11 -19.82 22.39 10.63
C GLY A 11 -18.51 22.29 9.86
N LEU A 12 -18.50 22.78 8.62
CA LEU A 12 -17.26 23.27 8.03
C LEU A 12 -16.68 24.26 9.04
N CYS A 13 -15.52 23.94 9.64
CA CYS A 13 -14.96 24.55 10.85
C CYS A 13 -14.84 26.10 10.82
N ARG A 14 -15.01 26.74 9.65
CA ARG A 14 -14.98 28.20 9.46
C ARG A 14 -16.32 28.84 9.05
N LEU A 15 -17.37 28.05 8.82
CA LEU A 15 -18.70 28.51 8.44
C LEU A 15 -19.67 28.31 9.61
N THR A 16 -19.57 29.17 10.61
CA THR A 16 -20.49 29.17 11.76
C THR A 16 -21.93 29.45 11.29
N GLY A 17 -22.87 28.55 11.60
CA GLY A 17 -24.29 28.71 11.24
C GLY A 17 -24.68 28.20 9.84
N ALA A 18 -23.80 27.45 9.15
CA ALA A 18 -24.15 26.83 7.88
C ALA A 18 -25.32 25.84 8.05
N ASN A 19 -26.44 26.10 7.36
CA ASN A 19 -27.58 25.19 7.32
C ASN A 19 -27.46 24.22 6.13
N ARG A 20 -28.33 23.20 6.08
CA ARG A 20 -28.30 22.13 5.07
C ARG A 20 -28.30 22.68 3.63
N THR A 21 -29.02 23.76 3.37
CA THR A 21 -29.11 24.39 2.05
C THR A 21 -27.77 25.03 1.68
N THR A 22 -27.16 25.79 2.59
CA THR A 22 -25.84 26.40 2.37
C THR A 22 -24.78 25.34 2.07
N ILE A 23 -24.78 24.22 2.82
CA ILE A 23 -23.85 23.10 2.60
C ILE A 23 -24.08 22.47 1.22
N GLY A 24 -25.34 22.23 0.84
CA GLY A 24 -25.68 21.67 -0.47
C GLY A 24 -25.25 22.56 -1.64
N ILE A 25 -25.48 23.87 -1.54
CA ILE A 25 -25.05 24.84 -2.55
C ILE A 25 -23.52 24.86 -2.67
N MET A 26 -22.80 24.92 -1.54
CA MET A 26 -21.34 24.90 -1.54
C MET A 26 -20.77 23.59 -2.11
N ALA A 27 -21.41 22.45 -1.86
CA ALA A 27 -21.00 21.18 -2.45
C ALA A 27 -21.14 21.20 -3.98
N ILE A 28 -22.23 21.74 -4.52
CA ILE A 28 -22.45 21.88 -5.96
C ILE A 28 -21.41 22.83 -6.58
N ILE A 29 -21.13 23.96 -5.93
CA ILE A 29 -20.10 24.91 -6.39
C ILE A 29 -18.72 24.24 -6.39
N ALA A 30 -18.35 23.55 -5.31
CA ALA A 30 -17.07 22.87 -5.21
C ALA A 30 -16.91 21.77 -6.26
N GLU A 31 -17.99 21.04 -6.59
CA GLU A 31 -17.99 20.07 -7.67
C GLU A 31 -17.75 20.74 -9.04
N GLY A 32 -18.46 21.82 -9.33
CA GLY A 32 -18.27 22.59 -10.56
C GLY A 32 -16.83 23.14 -10.69
N GLU A 33 -16.25 23.65 -9.61
CA GLU A 33 -14.85 24.11 -9.59
C GLU A 33 -13.86 22.98 -9.85
N ARG A 34 -14.08 21.81 -9.23
CA ARG A 34 -13.25 20.61 -9.46
C ARG A 34 -13.27 20.21 -10.93
N GLU A 35 -14.45 20.20 -11.55
CA GLU A 35 -14.62 19.87 -12.96
C GLU A 35 -13.94 20.89 -13.88
N ALA A 36 -14.14 22.18 -13.62
CA ALA A 36 -13.50 23.25 -14.38
C ALA A 36 -11.96 23.17 -14.32
N ILE A 37 -11.39 22.92 -13.13
CA ILE A 37 -9.94 22.72 -12.96
C ILE A 37 -9.46 21.48 -13.72
N SER A 38 -10.22 20.38 -13.65
CA SER A 38 -9.91 19.13 -14.36
C SER A 38 -9.86 19.34 -15.88
N VAL A 39 -10.85 20.02 -16.44
CA VAL A 39 -10.92 20.35 -17.87
C VAL A 39 -9.70 21.18 -18.29
N ARG A 40 -9.45 22.31 -17.62
CA ARG A 40 -8.32 23.20 -17.96
C ARG A 40 -6.97 22.49 -17.84
N THR A 41 -6.80 21.65 -16.82
CA THR A 41 -5.56 20.89 -16.62
C THR A 41 -5.36 19.87 -17.75
N LYS A 42 -6.41 19.16 -18.14
CA LYS A 42 -6.34 18.20 -19.26
C LYS A 42 -6.01 18.90 -20.58
N GLU A 43 -6.64 20.04 -20.86
CA GLU A 43 -6.36 20.84 -22.05
C GLU A 43 -4.92 21.36 -22.06
N ALA A 44 -4.44 21.90 -20.95
CA ALA A 44 -3.06 22.37 -20.82
C ALA A 44 -2.04 21.24 -21.01
N LEU A 45 -2.30 20.05 -20.44
CA LEU A 45 -1.46 18.86 -20.65
C LEU A 45 -1.52 18.37 -22.09
N ALA A 46 -2.68 18.36 -22.73
CA ALA A 46 -2.82 18.00 -24.15
C ALA A 46 -2.02 18.96 -25.03
N ALA A 47 -2.11 20.26 -24.80
CA ALA A 47 -1.33 21.27 -25.51
C ALA A 47 0.18 21.11 -25.26
N ALA A 48 0.60 20.82 -24.03
CA ALA A 48 2.00 20.53 -23.71
C ALA A 48 2.51 19.28 -24.45
N LYS A 49 1.71 18.21 -24.49
CA LYS A 49 2.02 16.99 -25.24
C LYS A 49 2.13 17.27 -26.75
N ALA A 50 1.23 18.08 -27.31
CA ALA A 50 1.27 18.49 -28.72
C ALA A 50 2.52 19.32 -29.05
N ARG A 51 3.02 20.13 -28.11
CA ARG A 51 4.32 20.82 -28.21
C ARG A 51 5.54 19.88 -28.06
N GLY A 52 5.33 18.58 -27.88
CA GLY A 52 6.40 17.60 -27.68
C GLY A 52 6.96 17.55 -26.26
N VAL A 53 6.31 18.21 -25.28
CA VAL A 53 6.73 18.10 -23.88
C VAL A 53 6.47 16.68 -23.40
N LYS A 54 7.53 15.97 -23.00
CA LYS A 54 7.42 14.63 -22.43
C LYS A 54 6.75 14.70 -21.05
N LEU A 55 5.49 14.27 -20.99
CA LEU A 55 4.73 14.17 -19.75
C LEU A 55 4.99 12.80 -19.09
N GLY A 56 5.40 12.80 -17.82
CA GLY A 56 5.72 11.60 -17.05
C GLY A 56 7.05 10.92 -17.43
N GLY A 57 7.26 9.73 -16.88
CA GLY A 57 8.50 8.95 -17.08
C GLY A 57 9.71 9.47 -16.29
N TYR A 58 10.83 8.76 -16.44
CA TYR A 58 12.07 9.15 -15.78
C TYR A 58 12.67 10.39 -16.48
N ARG A 59 12.70 11.51 -15.76
CA ARG A 59 13.12 12.83 -16.25
C ARG A 59 14.65 12.96 -16.22
N GLY A 60 15.32 12.46 -17.27
CA GLY A 60 16.78 12.54 -17.40
C GLY A 60 17.57 11.49 -16.61
N VAL A 61 16.87 10.65 -15.84
CA VAL A 61 17.44 9.44 -15.23
C VAL A 61 16.99 8.25 -16.09
N PRO A 62 17.85 7.30 -16.46
CA PRO A 62 17.38 6.08 -17.11
C PRO A 62 16.45 5.31 -16.16
N PRO A 63 15.42 4.59 -16.67
CA PRO A 63 14.67 3.66 -15.85
C PRO A 63 15.64 2.67 -15.18
N PRO A 64 15.41 2.30 -13.91
CA PRO A 64 16.26 1.31 -13.25
C PRO A 64 16.22 0.01 -14.04
N ASP A 65 17.39 -0.57 -14.27
CA ASP A 65 17.53 -1.82 -15.00
C ASP A 65 16.66 -2.92 -14.33
N PRO A 66 15.69 -3.50 -15.07
CA PRO A 66 14.84 -4.56 -14.55
C PRO A 66 15.62 -5.73 -13.96
N GLN A 67 16.80 -6.05 -14.49
CA GLN A 67 17.68 -7.11 -14.00
C GLN A 67 18.28 -6.74 -12.65
N VAL A 68 18.76 -5.50 -12.49
CA VAL A 68 19.27 -5.00 -11.20
C VAL A 68 18.17 -4.98 -10.14
N ALA A 69 16.97 -4.53 -10.50
CA ALA A 69 15.81 -4.55 -9.61
C ALA A 69 15.37 -5.98 -9.24
N ALA A 70 15.48 -6.94 -10.16
CA ALA A 70 15.23 -8.36 -9.89
C ALA A 70 16.28 -8.95 -8.95
N ALA A 71 17.56 -8.72 -9.21
CA ALA A 71 18.66 -9.16 -8.38
C ALA A 71 18.55 -8.59 -6.95
N ALA A 72 18.22 -7.30 -6.80
CA ALA A 72 18.00 -6.68 -5.50
C ALA A 72 16.83 -7.32 -4.73
N ARG A 73 15.73 -7.66 -5.41
CA ARG A 73 14.59 -8.37 -4.80
C ARG A 73 14.97 -9.78 -4.35
N VAL A 74 15.73 -10.50 -5.15
CA VAL A 74 16.24 -11.84 -4.82
C VAL A 74 17.16 -11.75 -3.60
N ALA A 75 18.17 -10.89 -3.63
CA ALA A 75 19.10 -10.71 -2.51
C ALA A 75 18.39 -10.30 -1.20
N LYS A 76 17.36 -9.44 -1.28
CA LYS A 76 16.54 -9.09 -0.11
C LYS A 76 15.78 -10.29 0.45
N ALA A 77 15.21 -11.12 -0.42
CA ALA A 77 14.50 -12.32 -0.02
C ALA A 77 15.45 -13.36 0.59
N ASP A 78 16.66 -13.51 0.06
CA ASP A 78 17.66 -14.46 0.56
C ASP A 78 18.19 -14.04 1.92
N ARG A 79 18.48 -12.74 2.13
CA ARG A 79 18.85 -12.20 3.45
C ARG A 79 17.77 -12.45 4.49
N PHE A 80 16.51 -12.19 4.14
CA PHE A 80 15.39 -12.45 5.05
C PHE A 80 15.25 -13.95 5.37
N ALA A 81 15.40 -14.82 4.36
CA ALA A 81 15.37 -16.26 4.57
C ALA A 81 16.51 -16.71 5.49
N ALA A 82 17.72 -16.19 5.32
CA ALA A 82 18.85 -16.48 6.19
C ALA A 82 18.56 -16.07 7.65
N GLN A 83 17.96 -14.90 7.88
CA GLN A 83 17.61 -14.41 9.22
C GLN A 83 16.57 -15.30 9.93
N VAL A 84 15.56 -15.78 9.22
CA VAL A 84 14.42 -16.50 9.82
C VAL A 84 14.61 -18.03 9.79
N SER A 85 15.49 -18.54 8.92
CA SER A 85 15.72 -19.98 8.76
C SER A 85 16.13 -20.73 10.03
N PRO A 86 16.93 -20.19 10.98
CA PRO A 86 17.30 -20.91 12.20
C PRO A 86 16.07 -21.23 13.04
N THR A 87 15.21 -20.24 13.30
CA THR A 87 13.96 -20.40 14.06
C THR A 87 13.01 -21.40 13.39
N VAL A 88 12.90 -21.36 12.06
CA VAL A 88 12.06 -22.30 11.31
C VAL A 88 12.60 -23.74 11.38
N ARG A 89 13.93 -23.91 11.35
CA ARG A 89 14.57 -25.23 11.48
C ARG A 89 14.42 -25.80 12.90
N GLU A 90 14.55 -24.98 13.94
CA GLU A 90 14.30 -25.37 15.33
C GLU A 90 12.87 -25.87 15.53
N LEU A 91 11.88 -25.11 15.04
CA LEU A 91 10.48 -25.51 15.13
C LEU A 91 10.19 -26.80 14.35
N ARG A 92 10.88 -27.02 13.23
CA ARG A 92 10.76 -28.27 12.47
C ARG A 92 11.43 -29.44 13.19
N ALA A 93 12.58 -29.23 13.83
CA ALA A 93 13.27 -30.23 14.64
C ALA A 93 12.44 -30.64 15.87
N ALA A 94 11.63 -29.72 16.41
CA ALA A 94 10.62 -30.01 17.42
C ALA A 94 9.40 -30.79 16.90
N GLY A 95 9.43 -31.28 15.66
CA GLY A 95 8.38 -32.12 15.06
C GLY A 95 7.18 -31.34 14.49
N MET A 96 7.26 -30.01 14.43
CA MET A 96 6.13 -29.19 14.01
C MET A 96 5.96 -29.21 12.47
N GLY A 97 4.73 -29.47 12.00
CA GLY A 97 4.40 -29.40 10.58
C GLY A 97 4.39 -27.96 10.04
N LEU A 98 4.47 -27.78 8.72
CA LEU A 98 4.59 -26.45 8.08
C LEU A 98 3.48 -25.45 8.47
N SER A 99 2.24 -25.91 8.61
CA SER A 99 1.11 -25.09 9.07
C SER A 99 1.24 -24.70 10.55
N GLY A 100 1.75 -25.60 11.38
CA GLY A 100 2.04 -25.33 12.79
C GLY A 100 3.14 -24.28 12.94
N ILE A 101 4.22 -24.41 12.16
CA ILE A 101 5.29 -23.42 12.10
C ILE A 101 4.75 -22.04 11.68
N ALA A 102 3.88 -21.97 10.66
CA ALA A 102 3.30 -20.70 10.22
C ALA A 102 2.46 -20.03 11.33
N ARG A 103 1.68 -20.82 12.06
CA ARG A 103 0.91 -20.32 13.22
C ARG A 103 1.85 -19.82 14.31
N GLU A 104 2.88 -20.59 14.65
CA GLU A 104 3.85 -20.24 15.67
C GLU A 104 4.64 -18.97 15.34
N LEU A 105 5.08 -18.80 14.09
CA LEU A 105 5.73 -17.57 13.64
C LEU A 105 4.81 -16.35 13.74
N THR A 106 3.51 -16.55 13.48
CA THR A 106 2.50 -15.50 13.64
C THR A 106 2.26 -15.17 15.12
N THR A 107 2.20 -16.18 16.00
CA THR A 107 2.10 -16.00 17.46
C THR A 107 3.29 -15.24 18.03
N ARG A 108 4.51 -15.51 17.51
CA ARG A 108 5.74 -14.81 17.88
C ARG A 108 5.87 -13.41 17.26
N GLU A 109 4.83 -12.91 16.61
CA GLU A 109 4.78 -11.63 15.90
C GLU A 109 5.87 -11.42 14.84
N ILE A 110 6.48 -12.51 14.37
CA ILE A 110 7.45 -12.46 13.28
C ILE A 110 6.65 -12.23 12.00
N ARG A 111 6.82 -11.08 11.35
CA ARG A 111 6.15 -10.77 10.08
C ARG A 111 6.94 -11.33 8.89
N THR A 112 6.26 -11.65 7.80
CA THR A 112 6.92 -11.99 6.54
C THR A 112 7.65 -10.77 5.95
N ALA A 113 8.56 -10.97 4.99
CA ALA A 113 9.36 -9.90 4.37
C ALA A 113 8.56 -8.70 3.80
N ARG A 114 7.26 -8.87 3.57
CA ARG A 114 6.33 -7.83 3.08
C ARG A 114 5.29 -7.38 4.12
N GLY A 115 5.43 -7.79 5.38
CA GLY A 115 4.52 -7.43 6.48
C GLY A 115 3.26 -8.28 6.60
N GLY A 116 3.06 -9.28 5.73
CA GLY A 116 1.92 -10.19 5.76
C GLY A 116 2.07 -11.34 6.77
N SER A 117 0.99 -12.10 6.94
CA SER A 117 0.93 -13.30 7.80
C SER A 117 1.66 -14.49 7.19
N TRP A 118 2.09 -15.43 8.04
CA TRP A 118 2.70 -16.67 7.57
C TRP A 118 1.66 -17.67 7.09
N THR A 119 1.98 -18.35 6.00
CA THR A 119 1.23 -19.49 5.46
C THR A 119 2.19 -20.67 5.27
N ALA A 120 1.65 -21.90 5.28
CA ALA A 120 2.47 -23.10 5.10
C ALA A 120 3.32 -23.05 3.80
N ASN A 121 2.78 -22.48 2.72
CA ASN A 121 3.53 -22.31 1.47
C ASN A 121 4.69 -21.30 1.60
N THR A 122 4.51 -20.24 2.38
CA THR A 122 5.57 -19.25 2.65
C THR A 122 6.70 -19.89 3.46
N VAL A 123 6.37 -20.73 4.45
CA VAL A 123 7.35 -21.51 5.22
C VAL A 123 8.10 -22.50 4.33
N LYS A 124 7.39 -23.21 3.44
CA LYS A 124 7.99 -24.12 2.46
C LYS A 124 9.00 -23.41 1.55
N ASN A 125 8.60 -22.26 0.98
CA ASN A 125 9.46 -21.48 0.08
C ASN A 125 10.70 -20.93 0.80
N LEU A 126 10.55 -20.54 2.07
CA LEU A 126 11.67 -20.10 2.89
C LEU A 126 12.68 -21.22 3.12
N LEU A 127 12.19 -22.42 3.48
CA LEU A 127 13.04 -23.59 3.68
C LEU A 127 13.76 -24.00 2.40
N ALA A 128 13.05 -24.03 1.27
CA ALA A 128 13.64 -24.34 -0.04
C ALA A 128 14.76 -23.35 -0.42
N ARG A 129 14.56 -22.04 -0.17
CA ARG A 129 15.61 -21.03 -0.37
C ARG A 129 16.81 -21.22 0.55
N SER A 130 16.58 -21.55 1.82
CA SER A 130 17.67 -21.74 2.79
C SER A 130 18.46 -23.04 2.59
N ALA A 131 17.95 -23.99 1.81
CA ALA A 131 18.59 -25.27 1.52
C ALA A 131 19.40 -25.24 0.21
N GLY A 132 19.12 -24.27 -0.67
CA GLY A 132 19.84 -24.03 -1.91
C GLY A 132 20.76 -22.80 -1.87
N ALA A 133 21.06 -22.30 -0.67
CA ALA A 133 22.00 -21.22 -0.40
C ALA A 133 23.18 -21.75 0.41
#